data_AF-D2RE97-F1
#
_entry.id   AF-D2RE97-F1
#
_cell.length_a   1.000
_cell.length_b   1.000
_cell.length_c   1.000
_cell.angle_alpha   90.00
_cell.angle_beta   90.00
_cell.angle_gamma   90.00
#
_symmetry.space_group_name_H-M   'P 1'
#
loop_
_entity.id
_entity.type
_entity.pdbx_description
1 polymer ?
#
loop_
_entity_poly.entity_id
_entity_poly.type
_entity_poly.pdbx_seq_one_letter_code
_entity_poly.pdbx_strand_id
1 'polypeptide(L)'
;MNLQKCKYQLPLLIVLLNLANLMDLFTTVIAFKLPHFVEINPIILSLARESPFLVVLFKIGVVLSVSLLLLSLYEFSQRSEFGKALFSGVFWGSFLSCIVLWLIAVHNVVLLILYI
;
A
#
# COMPACT_ATOMS: atom_id res chain seq x y z
N MET A 1 20.62 2.26 -13.66
CA MET A 1 19.27 2.87 -13.59
C MET A 1 19.40 4.37 -13.85
N ASN A 2 18.67 4.93 -14.81
CA ASN A 2 18.85 6.35 -15.18
C ASN A 2 18.09 7.23 -14.17
N LEU A 3 18.81 7.81 -13.20
CA LEU A 3 18.24 8.54 -12.04
C LEU A 3 17.29 9.69 -12.43
N GLN A 4 17.47 10.29 -13.62
CA GLN A 4 16.55 11.31 -14.15
C GLN A 4 15.13 10.78 -14.40
N LYS A 5 14.97 9.49 -14.80
CA LYS A 5 13.64 8.88 -14.96
C LYS A 5 12.98 8.59 -13.61
N CYS A 6 13.76 8.23 -12.60
CA CYS A 6 13.26 7.97 -11.25
C CYS A 6 12.68 9.20 -10.56
N LYS A 7 13.14 10.41 -10.93
CA LYS A 7 12.62 11.67 -10.39
C LYS A 7 11.10 11.82 -10.58
N TYR A 8 10.56 11.31 -11.69
CA TYR A 8 9.13 11.34 -11.98
C TYR A 8 8.41 10.04 -11.61
N GLN A 9 9.10 8.90 -11.66
CA GLN A 9 8.53 7.60 -11.33
C GLN A 9 8.31 7.39 -9.83
N LEU A 10 9.17 7.96 -8.98
CA LEU A 10 9.05 7.84 -7.52
C LEU A 10 7.81 8.56 -6.98
N PRO A 11 7.57 9.86 -7.27
CA PRO A 11 6.33 10.52 -6.86
C PRO A 11 5.09 9.82 -7.40
N LEU A 12 5.13 9.36 -8.66
CA LEU A 12 4.03 8.62 -9.26
C LEU A 12 3.74 7.32 -8.49
N LEU A 13 4.77 6.53 -8.16
CA LEU A 13 4.60 5.30 -7.39
C LEU A 13 4.04 5.57 -5.99
N ILE A 14 4.50 6.63 -5.32
CA ILE A 14 3.98 7.03 -4.01
C ILE A 14 2.50 7.41 -4.13
N VAL A 15 2.13 8.20 -5.14
CA VAL A 15 0.72 8.57 -5.38
C VAL A 15 -0.13 7.33 -5.65
N LEU A 16 0.33 6.41 -6.50
CA LEU A 16 -0.40 5.17 -6.80
C LEU A 16 -0.56 4.28 -5.58
N LEU A 17 0.47 4.12 -4.75
CA LEU A 17 0.42 3.37 -3.49
C LEU A 17 -0.61 3.97 -2.52
N ASN A 18 -0.60 5.30 -2.36
CA ASN A 18 -1.56 5.97 -1.49
C ASN A 18 -2.99 5.90 -2.03
N LEU A 19 -3.17 5.98 -3.35
CA LEU A 19 -4.49 5.86 -3.98
C LEU A 19 -5.06 4.44 -3.87
N ALA A 20 -4.22 3.42 -4.11
CA ALA A 20 -4.57 2.02 -3.89
C ALA A 20 -4.96 1.75 -2.43
N ASN A 21 -4.18 2.29 -1.49
CA ASN A 21 -4.47 2.19 -0.06
C ASN A 21 -5.78 2.88 0.31
N LEU A 22 -6.05 4.06 -0.26
CA LEU A 22 -7.30 4.78 -0.01
C LEU A 22 -8.51 4.00 -0.51
N MET A 23 -8.42 3.39 -1.69
CA MET A 23 -9.48 2.54 -2.23
C MET A 23 -9.73 1.32 -1.34
N ASP A 24 -8.65 0.64 -0.92
CA ASP A 24 -8.76 -0.50 0.00
C ASP A 24 -9.31 -0.08 1.37
N LEU A 25 -8.94 1.09 1.87
CA LEU A 25 -9.49 1.64 3.12
C LEU A 25 -10.99 1.88 2.99
N PHE A 26 -11.43 2.47 1.87
CA PHE A 26 -12.84 2.76 1.61
C PHE A 26 -13.67 1.48 1.54
N THR A 27 -13.21 0.47 0.80
CA THR A 27 -13.90 -0.83 0.74
C THR A 27 -13.94 -1.52 2.10
N THR A 28 -12.86 -1.43 2.88
CA THR A 28 -12.79 -1.99 4.24
C THR A 28 -13.81 -1.34 5.18
N VAL A 29 -13.92 0.00 5.15
CA VAL A 29 -14.88 0.74 5.97
C VAL A 29 -16.32 0.38 5.62
N ILE A 30 -16.62 0.16 4.34
CA ILE A 30 -17.94 -0.30 3.92
C ILE A 30 -18.16 -1.76 4.33
N ALA A 31 -17.16 -2.63 4.17
CA ALA A 31 -17.24 -4.04 4.55
C ALA A 31 -17.51 -4.23 6.06
N PHE A 32 -17.05 -3.33 6.93
CA PHE A 32 -17.42 -3.35 8.36
C PHE A 32 -18.91 -3.12 8.64
N LYS A 33 -19.66 -2.55 7.69
CA LYS A 33 -21.11 -2.39 7.81
C LYS A 33 -21.89 -3.60 7.29
N LEU A 34 -21.22 -4.54 6.63
CA LEU A 34 -21.81 -5.77 6.13
C LEU A 34 -21.77 -6.87 7.20
N PRO A 35 -22.72 -7.82 7.17
CA PRO A 35 -22.81 -8.89 8.16
C PRO A 35 -21.63 -9.88 8.11
N HIS A 36 -20.90 -9.94 6.99
CA HIS A 36 -19.75 -10.81 6.80
C HIS A 36 -18.54 -10.01 6.34
N PHE A 37 -17.59 -9.78 7.24
CA PHE A 37 -16.28 -9.24 6.91
C PHE A 37 -15.32 -10.38 6.56
N VAL A 38 -14.88 -10.43 5.30
CA VAL A 38 -13.91 -11.42 4.80
C VAL A 38 -12.62 -10.69 4.45
N GLU A 39 -11.52 -11.09 5.07
CA GLU A 39 -10.20 -10.47 4.88
C GLU A 39 -9.13 -11.56 4.81
N ILE A 40 -8.28 -11.50 3.79
CA ILE A 40 -7.26 -12.53 3.52
C ILE A 40 -6.08 -12.39 4.50
N ASN A 41 -5.80 -11.16 4.94
CA ASN A 41 -4.68 -10.89 5.82
C ASN A 41 -5.05 -11.19 7.29
N PRO A 42 -4.43 -12.19 7.95
CA PRO A 42 -4.78 -12.61 9.31
C PRO A 42 -4.49 -11.53 10.37
N ILE A 43 -3.53 -10.64 10.12
CA ILE A 43 -3.25 -9.50 11.01
C ILE A 43 -4.45 -8.54 10.96
N ILE A 44 -4.90 -8.21 9.76
CA ILE A 44 -6.02 -7.30 9.54
C ILE A 44 -7.32 -7.91 10.10
N LEU A 45 -7.53 -9.20 9.89
CA LEU A 45 -8.66 -9.92 10.46
C LEU A 45 -8.63 -9.93 12.01
N SER A 46 -7.45 -10.12 12.61
CA SER A 46 -7.29 -10.09 14.07
C SER A 46 -7.55 -8.68 14.61
N LEU A 47 -7.03 -7.65 13.95
CA LEU A 47 -7.28 -6.25 14.31
C LEU A 47 -8.76 -5.88 14.15
N ALA A 48 -9.43 -6.39 13.11
CA ALA A 48 -10.85 -6.16 12.86
C ALA A 48 -11.74 -6.72 13.98
N ARG A 49 -11.35 -7.85 14.57
CA ARG A 49 -12.06 -8.47 15.71
C ARG A 49 -11.96 -7.61 16.97
N GLU A 50 -10.81 -6.99 17.21
CA GLU A 50 -10.59 -6.12 18.37
C GLU A 50 -11.22 -4.73 18.16
N SER A 51 -10.89 -4.07 17.04
CA SER A 51 -11.45 -2.77 16.71
C SER A 51 -11.26 -2.43 15.22
N PRO A 52 -12.33 -2.03 14.50
CA PRO A 52 -12.22 -1.58 13.11
C PRO A 52 -11.32 -0.34 12.96
N PHE A 53 -11.15 0.46 14.02
CA PHE A 53 -10.26 1.62 14.01
C PHE A 53 -8.78 1.22 13.93
N LEU A 54 -8.39 0.11 14.58
CA LEU A 54 -7.01 -0.39 14.53
C LEU A 54 -6.63 -0.86 13.12
N VAL A 55 -7.58 -1.42 12.37
CA VAL A 55 -7.38 -1.80 10.96
C VAL A 55 -7.08 -0.58 10.10
N VAL A 56 -7.87 0.49 10.27
CA VAL A 56 -7.69 1.74 9.53
C VAL A 56 -6.32 2.35 9.82
N LEU A 57 -5.94 2.43 11.10
CA LEU A 57 -4.62 2.93 11.51
C LEU A 57 -3.48 2.07 10.96
N PHE A 58 -3.63 0.75 10.98
CA PHE A 58 -2.61 -0.17 10.46
C PHE A 58 -2.42 0.00 8.95
N LYS A 59 -3.51 0.01 8.15
CA LYS A 59 -3.47 0.20 6.70
C LYS A 59 -2.82 1.54 6.32
N ILE A 60 -3.19 2.63 7.02
CA ILE A 60 -2.59 3.96 6.83
C ILE A 60 -1.10 3.95 7.20
N GLY A 61 -0.77 3.40 8.38
CA GLY A 61 0.60 3.41 8.92
C GLY A 61 1.59 2.63 8.05
N VAL A 62 1.21 1.46 7.54
CA VAL A 62 2.07 0.64 6.68
C VAL A 62 2.42 1.38 5.39
N VAL A 63 1.43 1.94 4.69
CA VAL A 63 1.67 2.60 3.39
C VAL A 63 2.40 3.93 3.54
N LEU A 64 2.12 4.70 4.61
CA LEU A 64 2.89 5.90 4.94
C LEU A 64 4.35 5.55 5.23
N SER A 65 4.60 4.50 6.02
CA SER A 65 5.96 4.07 6.37
C SER A 65 6.76 3.66 5.13
N VAL A 66 6.14 2.93 4.19
CA VAL A 66 6.77 2.57 2.90
C VAL A 66 7.02 3.80 2.04
N SER A 67 6.08 4.75 2.00
CA SER A 67 6.23 6.01 1.26
C SER A 67 7.40 6.85 1.78
N LEU A 68 7.51 6.99 3.11
CA LEU A 68 8.61 7.70 3.76
C LEU A 68 9.95 6.98 3.53
N LEU A 69 9.97 5.65 3.64
CA LEU A 69 11.17 4.84 3.37
C LEU A 69 11.68 5.04 1.94
N LEU A 70 10.78 5.03 0.95
CA LEU A 70 11.12 5.27 -0.45
C LEU A 70 11.71 6.67 -0.68
N LEU A 71 11.17 7.70 -0.01
CA LEU A 71 11.72 9.06 -0.07
C LEU A 71 13.12 9.14 0.55
N SER A 72 13.32 8.57 1.74
CA SER A 72 14.63 8.57 2.41
C SER A 72 15.67 7.78 1.62
N LEU A 73 15.30 6.63 1.06
CA LEU A 73 16.20 5.83 0.22
C LEU A 73 16.54 6.51 -1.10
N TYR A 74 15.63 7.31 -1.65
CA TYR A 74 15.92 8.09 -2.86
C TYR A 74 17.03 9.13 -2.61
N GLU A 75 16.96 9.89 -1.52
CA GLU A 75 18.02 10.83 -1.15
C GLU A 75 19.35 10.12 -0.90
N PHE A 76 19.31 8.97 -0.21
CA PHE A 76 20.50 8.16 0.04
C PHE A 76 21.11 7.59 -1.25
N SER A 77 20.28 7.19 -2.22
CA SER A 77 20.72 6.66 -3.52
C SER A 77 21.52 7.65 -4.37
N GLN A 78 21.33 8.96 -4.15
CA GLN A 78 22.10 9.98 -4.86
C GLN A 78 23.55 10.10 -4.33
N ARG A 79 23.80 9.65 -3.09
CA ARG A 79 25.09 9.81 -2.41
C ARG A 79 26.01 8.58 -2.50
N SER A 80 25.47 7.40 -2.78
CA SER A 80 26.24 6.14 -2.76
C SER A 80 25.70 5.10 -3.74
N GLU A 81 26.59 4.32 -4.37
CA GLU A 81 26.25 3.15 -5.20
C GLU A 81 25.48 2.08 -4.41
N PHE A 82 25.83 1.89 -3.13
CA PHE A 82 25.08 0.99 -2.24
C PHE A 82 23.64 1.48 -2.04
N GLY A 83 23.45 2.80 -1.92
CA GLY A 83 22.14 3.42 -1.84
C GLY A 83 21.30 3.20 -3.11
N LYS A 84 21.93 3.19 -4.29
CA LYS A 84 21.23 2.87 -5.56
C LYS A 84 20.75 1.43 -5.61
N ALA A 85 21.56 0.48 -5.15
CA ALA A 85 21.19 -0.93 -5.09
C ALA A 85 20.01 -1.16 -4.12
N LEU A 86 20.10 -0.59 -2.90
CA LEU A 86 19.02 -0.63 -1.91
C LEU A 86 17.73 0.01 -2.43
N PHE A 87 17.82 1.22 -2.97
CA PHE A 87 16.67 1.92 -3.54
C PHE A 87 16.02 1.12 -4.66
N SER A 88 16.81 0.55 -5.58
CA SER A 88 16.31 -0.30 -6.66
C SER A 88 15.49 -1.48 -6.11
N GLY A 89 16.03 -2.20 -5.10
CA GLY A 89 15.34 -3.32 -4.47
C GLY A 89 14.02 -2.92 -3.82
N VAL A 90 14.03 -1.86 -3.01
CA VAL A 90 12.82 -1.37 -2.32
C VAL A 90 11.81 -0.78 -3.31
N PHE A 91 12.27 -0.12 -4.36
CA PHE A 91 11.42 0.41 -5.43
C PHE A 91 10.66 -0.70 -6.16
N TRP A 92 11.36 -1.76 -6.60
CA TRP A 92 10.71 -2.89 -7.27
C TRP A 92 9.80 -3.68 -6.33
N GLY A 93 10.21 -3.87 -5.07
CA GLY A 93 9.35 -4.48 -4.04
C GLY A 93 8.07 -3.68 -3.82
N SER A 94 8.19 -2.35 -3.71
CA SER A 94 7.04 -1.45 -3.54
C SER A 94 6.14 -1.41 -4.77
N PHE A 95 6.72 -1.50 -5.97
CA PHE A 95 5.97 -1.60 -7.22
C PHE A 95 5.13 -2.89 -7.27
N LEU A 96 5.73 -4.04 -6.91
CA LEU A 96 5.01 -5.31 -6.82
C LEU A 96 3.91 -5.26 -5.75
N SER A 97 4.20 -4.69 -4.57
CA SER A 97 3.20 -4.47 -3.53
C SER A 97 2.04 -3.59 -4.02
N CYS A 98 2.31 -2.56 -4.83
CA CYS A 98 1.27 -1.72 -5.42
C CYS A 98 0.33 -2.53 -6.32
N ILE A 99 0.87 -3.45 -7.14
CA ILE A 99 0.05 -4.33 -8.00
C ILE A 99 -0.83 -5.26 -7.15
N VAL A 100 -0.26 -5.87 -6.11
CA VAL A 100 -1.00 -6.76 -5.20
C VAL A 100 -2.10 -6.00 -4.47
N LEU A 101 -1.80 -4.81 -3.93
CA LEU A 101 -2.80 -3.94 -3.30
C LEU A 101 -3.91 -3.54 -4.27
N TRP A 102 -3.59 -3.28 -5.54
CA TRP A 102 -4.59 -2.97 -6.55
C TRP A 102 -5.51 -4.17 -6.83
N LEU A 103 -4.95 -5.37 -6.94
CA LEU A 103 -5.73 -6.60 -7.13
C LEU A 103 -6.65 -6.86 -5.93
N ILE A 104 -6.15 -6.67 -4.70
CA ILE A 104 -6.95 -6.79 -3.48
C ILE A 104 -8.06 -5.74 -3.46
N ALA A 105 -7.74 -4.47 -3.77
CA ALA A 105 -8.73 -3.40 -3.81
C ALA A 105 -9.83 -3.70 -4.84
N VAL A 106 -9.47 -4.12 -6.06
CA VAL A 106 -10.43 -4.51 -7.10
C VAL A 106 -11.26 -5.72 -6.65
N HIS A 107 -10.63 -6.74 -6.06
CA HIS A 107 -11.33 -7.90 -5.51
C HIS A 107 -12.35 -7.48 -4.44
N ASN A 108 -11.96 -6.61 -3.51
CA ASN A 108 -12.81 -6.09 -2.45
C ASN A 108 -13.98 -5.26 -3.01
N VAL A 109 -13.76 -4.47 -4.07
CA VAL A 109 -14.84 -3.75 -4.77
C VAL A 109 -15.82 -4.72 -5.44
N VAL A 110 -15.33 -5.75 -6.13
CA VAL A 110 -16.19 -6.74 -6.80
C VAL A 110 -17.02 -7.52 -5.79
N LEU A 111 -16.41 -7.96 -4.68
CA LEU A 111 -17.15 -8.57 -3.58
C LEU A 111 -18.21 -7.62 -3.05
N LEU A 112 -17.86 -6.35 -2.82
CA LEU A 112 -18.82 -5.37 -2.33
C LEU A 112 -20.03 -5.21 -3.25
N ILE A 113 -19.83 -5.20 -4.57
CA ILE A 113 -20.93 -5.13 -5.55
C ILE A 113 -21.79 -6.40 -5.54
N LEU A 114 -21.19 -7.58 -5.31
CA LEU A 114 -21.90 -8.86 -5.30
C LEU A 114 -22.69 -9.12 -4.00
N TYR A 115 -22.28 -8.52 -2.88
CA TYR A 115 -22.89 -8.71 -1.56
C TYR A 115 -23.82 -7.57 -1.10
N ILE A 116 -23.92 -6.47 -1.87
CA ILE A 116 -24.96 -5.42 -1.74
C ILE A 116 -26.19 -5.84 -2.56
#